data_AF-A0A428YSU5-F1
#
_entry.id   AF-A0A428YSU5-F1
#
_cell.length_a   1.000
_cell.length_b   1.000
_cell.length_c   1.000
_cell.angle_alpha   90.00
_cell.angle_beta   90.00
_cell.angle_gamma   90.00
#
_symmetry.space_group_name_H-M   'P 1'
#
loop_
_entity.id
_entity.type
_entity.pdbx_description
1 polymer ?
#
loop_
_entity_poly.entity_id
_entity_poly.type
_entity_poly.pdbx_seq_one_letter_code
_entity_poly.pdbx_strand_id
1 'polypeptide(L)'
;MTDPTPIRSRAGLKELSLGLRRKKMPCDEAMIAIIEREIEQYRSREQTQLPPHDVEEVLPLLGWLIYEASWRALQAIPNGFRQRGGELLRIATENTGYIVRCANAARGMPWPEYAPRALGAIRAQALAASKVDTEESYVEAQTLHLEGRTRHAQILAYHRKRADDERDLHLRALDEVLSQLALAETGTACRTAERVIDRWAEEFAGTDEAADQQRQDAQTQLVFQQLTDGADIGGEALKALDRVHRLHGFKDEPDEEGLALRAWFINPGIMTARALLLLLAFSPEMERLGYFPMGEDKTWQQSRERLRDRFIEAYDYIERPVLNAEGGTVPPRDDLKLAIVQIRLGAGLLMPGLRLPTRQTFASCLSHEVLDDAAIEGLSAWLTEPVPEQRSRYRGIGAAIMPNFVNGVEACRAGFGGEPGYRAWRARWFVLDKYGSESARRGAAERVLGRPVSVERPV
;
A
#
# COMPACT_ATOMS: atom_id res chain seq x y z
N MET A 1 1.36 35.37 -35.56
CA MET A 1 1.23 33.91 -35.32
C MET A 1 0.06 33.73 -34.39
N THR A 2 -0.98 33.02 -34.81
CA THR A 2 -2.14 32.71 -33.98
C THR A 2 -1.72 31.68 -32.92
N ASP A 3 -1.89 32.02 -31.64
CA ASP A 3 -1.69 31.07 -30.55
C ASP A 3 -2.60 29.85 -30.78
N PRO A 4 -2.06 28.62 -30.79
CA PRO A 4 -2.86 27.44 -31.08
C PRO A 4 -3.77 27.13 -29.89
N THR A 5 -5.05 27.46 -29.99
CA THR A 5 -6.10 27.15 -28.99
C THR A 5 -5.97 25.70 -28.47
N PRO A 6 -6.16 25.44 -27.16
CA PRO A 6 -6.18 24.07 -26.62
C PRO A 6 -7.05 23.14 -27.47
N ILE A 7 -6.56 21.93 -27.80
CA ILE A 7 -7.35 20.95 -28.59
C ILE A 7 -8.66 20.62 -27.87
N ARG A 8 -8.64 20.57 -26.53
CA ARG A 8 -9.83 20.42 -25.69
C ARG A 8 -10.01 21.59 -24.74
N SER A 9 -11.26 21.98 -24.56
CA SER A 9 -11.66 22.92 -23.52
C SER A 9 -11.53 22.29 -22.13
N ARG A 10 -11.39 23.14 -21.09
CA ARG A 10 -11.45 22.72 -19.67
C ARG A 10 -12.64 21.82 -19.37
N ALA A 11 -13.82 22.17 -19.88
CA ALA A 11 -15.04 21.39 -19.70
C ALA A 11 -14.90 19.97 -20.28
N GLY A 12 -14.27 19.83 -21.45
CA GLY A 12 -14.02 18.53 -22.07
C GLY A 12 -13.05 17.66 -21.26
N LEU A 13 -11.98 18.23 -20.73
CA LEU A 13 -11.05 17.48 -19.87
C LEU A 13 -11.69 17.05 -18.56
N LYS A 14 -12.48 17.93 -17.94
CA LYS A 14 -13.25 17.62 -16.73
C LYS A 14 -14.25 16.48 -16.95
N GLU A 15 -14.94 16.48 -18.09
CA GLU A 15 -15.87 15.41 -18.47
C GLU A 15 -15.16 14.06 -18.58
N LEU A 16 -13.99 14.02 -19.23
CA LEU A 16 -13.20 12.79 -19.36
C LEU A 16 -12.73 12.27 -18.00
N SER A 17 -12.18 13.14 -17.15
CA SER A 17 -11.73 12.78 -15.79
C SER A 17 -12.86 12.22 -14.93
N LEU A 18 -14.03 12.88 -14.93
CA LEU A 18 -15.21 12.39 -14.22
C LEU A 18 -15.77 11.11 -14.84
N GLY A 19 -15.71 10.97 -16.17
CA GLY A 19 -16.13 9.78 -16.90
C GLY A 19 -15.33 8.54 -16.49
N LEU A 20 -14.01 8.66 -16.41
CA LEU A 20 -13.12 7.60 -15.92
C LEU A 20 -13.38 7.28 -14.45
N ARG A 21 -13.47 8.31 -13.60
CA ARG A 21 -13.69 8.15 -12.14
C ARG A 21 -15.01 7.45 -11.83
N ARG A 22 -16.08 7.82 -12.53
CA ARG A 22 -17.42 7.23 -12.41
C ARG A 22 -17.57 5.92 -13.18
N LYS A 23 -16.48 5.41 -13.78
CA LYS A 23 -16.45 4.18 -14.58
C LYS A 23 -17.40 4.19 -15.79
N LYS A 24 -17.80 5.38 -16.26
CA LYS A 24 -18.60 5.58 -17.47
C LYS A 24 -17.75 5.49 -18.74
N MET A 25 -16.44 5.65 -18.60
CA MET A 25 -15.47 5.51 -19.68
C MET A 25 -14.38 4.48 -19.30
N PRO A 26 -13.92 3.64 -20.25
CA PRO A 26 -12.73 2.83 -20.05
C PRO A 26 -11.46 3.66 -20.20
N CYS A 27 -10.33 3.12 -19.74
CA CYS A 27 -9.02 3.55 -20.19
C CYS A 27 -8.62 2.61 -21.33
N ASP A 28 -8.75 3.06 -22.57
CA ASP A 28 -8.45 2.32 -23.79
C ASP A 28 -7.50 3.11 -24.71
N GLU A 29 -7.20 2.57 -25.89
CA GLU A 29 -6.33 3.23 -26.88
C GLU A 29 -6.79 4.64 -27.24
N ALA A 30 -8.10 4.88 -27.34
CA ALA A 30 -8.65 6.19 -27.68
C ALA A 30 -8.40 7.20 -26.55
N MET A 31 -8.58 6.79 -25.28
CA MET A 31 -8.27 7.64 -24.13
C MET A 31 -6.78 7.98 -24.07
N ILE A 32 -5.90 6.99 -24.30
CA ILE A 32 -4.45 7.23 -24.28
C ILE A 32 -4.02 8.15 -25.41
N ALA A 33 -4.53 7.94 -26.63
CA ALA A 33 -4.25 8.81 -27.78
C ALA A 33 -4.70 10.26 -27.54
N ILE A 34 -5.81 10.48 -26.80
CA ILE A 34 -6.22 11.82 -26.39
C ILE A 34 -5.16 12.45 -25.48
N ILE A 35 -4.74 11.74 -24.43
CA ILE A 35 -3.74 12.24 -23.46
C ILE A 35 -2.43 12.60 -24.16
N GLU A 36 -1.90 11.69 -24.97
CA GLU A 36 -0.62 11.88 -25.67
C GLU A 36 -0.67 13.07 -26.64
N ARG A 37 -1.78 13.23 -27.37
CA ARG A 37 -1.95 14.34 -28.31
C ARG A 37 -2.04 15.69 -27.60
N GLU A 38 -2.74 15.78 -26.47
CA GLU A 38 -2.79 17.01 -25.67
C GLU A 38 -1.38 17.40 -25.21
N ILE A 39 -0.61 16.44 -24.68
CA ILE A 39 0.75 16.71 -24.20
C ILE A 39 1.67 17.14 -25.33
N GLU A 40 1.64 16.46 -26.47
CA GLU A 40 2.47 16.82 -27.63
C GLU A 40 2.15 18.23 -28.13
N GLN A 41 0.87 18.63 -28.15
CA GLN A 41 0.48 19.99 -28.48
C GLN A 41 1.16 21.01 -27.56
N TYR A 42 1.10 20.82 -26.24
CA TYR A 42 1.70 21.77 -25.30
C TYR A 42 3.23 21.73 -25.32
N ARG A 43 3.86 20.58 -25.61
CA ARG A 43 5.32 20.49 -25.78
C ARG A 43 5.85 21.28 -26.96
N SER A 44 5.04 21.46 -28.01
CA SER A 44 5.41 22.23 -29.19
C SER A 44 5.44 23.74 -28.95
N ARG A 45 4.92 24.22 -27.81
CA ARG A 45 4.97 25.64 -27.42
C ARG A 45 6.33 26.00 -26.81
N GLU A 46 6.68 27.28 -26.90
CA GLU A 46 7.90 27.81 -26.28
C GLU A 46 7.86 27.62 -24.75
N GLN A 47 8.87 26.92 -24.21
CA GLN A 47 8.97 26.63 -22.79
C GLN A 47 9.65 27.78 -22.05
N THR A 48 8.85 28.73 -21.56
CA THR A 48 9.32 29.76 -20.63
C THR A 48 9.28 29.24 -19.19
N GLN A 49 9.65 30.08 -18.20
CA GLN A 49 9.55 29.73 -16.78
C GLN A 49 8.10 29.48 -16.32
N LEU A 50 7.13 30.12 -16.97
CA LEU A 50 5.70 29.99 -16.66
C LEU A 50 4.93 29.47 -17.87
N PRO A 51 3.89 28.65 -17.66
CA PRO A 51 2.97 28.34 -18.74
C PRO A 51 2.25 29.60 -19.20
N PRO A 52 1.90 29.72 -20.50
CA PRO A 52 0.91 30.69 -20.95
C PRO A 52 -0.42 30.50 -20.20
N HIS A 53 -1.17 31.59 -19.96
CA HIS A 53 -2.40 31.56 -19.14
C HIS A 53 -3.45 30.54 -19.62
N ASP A 54 -3.59 30.35 -20.94
CA ASP A 54 -4.52 29.37 -21.50
C ASP A 54 -4.10 27.90 -21.25
N VAL A 55 -2.80 27.67 -21.02
CA VAL A 55 -2.22 26.36 -20.69
C VAL A 55 -2.20 26.14 -19.17
N GLU A 56 -1.86 27.17 -18.40
CA GLU A 56 -1.84 27.15 -16.93
C GLU A 56 -3.15 26.61 -16.37
N GLU A 57 -4.27 27.10 -16.91
CA GLU A 57 -5.62 26.69 -16.56
C GLU A 57 -5.96 25.22 -16.89
N VAL A 58 -5.26 24.63 -17.86
CA VAL A 58 -5.56 23.29 -18.40
C VAL A 58 -4.67 22.21 -17.79
N LEU A 59 -3.42 22.55 -17.42
CA LEU A 59 -2.45 21.61 -16.88
C LEU A 59 -2.94 20.84 -15.63
N PRO A 60 -3.59 21.46 -14.63
CA PRO A 60 -4.14 20.73 -13.49
C PRO A 60 -5.17 19.66 -13.91
N LEU A 61 -6.03 19.98 -14.89
CA LEU A 61 -7.05 19.07 -15.41
C LEU A 61 -6.43 17.93 -16.21
N LEU A 62 -5.39 18.20 -16.99
CA LEU A 62 -4.65 17.17 -17.73
C LEU A 62 -3.91 16.23 -16.76
N GLY A 63 -3.31 16.77 -15.70
CA GLY A 63 -2.74 15.96 -14.62
C GLY A 63 -3.77 15.08 -13.91
N TRP A 64 -4.98 15.60 -13.69
CA TRP A 64 -6.09 14.80 -13.15
C TRP A 64 -6.57 13.72 -14.13
N LEU A 65 -6.67 14.01 -15.42
CA LEU A 65 -7.03 13.03 -16.45
C LEU A 65 -6.04 11.86 -16.48
N ILE A 66 -4.74 12.15 -16.46
CA ILE A 66 -3.66 11.14 -16.40
C ILE A 66 -3.76 10.30 -15.12
N TYR A 67 -4.05 10.93 -13.98
CA TYR A 67 -4.27 10.24 -12.72
C TYR A 67 -5.43 9.24 -12.84
N GLU A 68 -6.60 9.66 -13.31
CA GLU A 68 -7.78 8.79 -13.41
C GLU A 68 -7.59 7.69 -14.46
N ALA A 69 -6.95 7.99 -15.60
CA ALA A 69 -6.69 7.00 -16.65
C ALA A 69 -5.76 5.89 -16.16
N SER A 70 -4.62 6.26 -15.57
CA SER A 70 -3.67 5.30 -15.01
C SER A 70 -4.27 4.50 -13.84
N TRP A 71 -5.09 5.13 -13.00
CA TRP A 71 -5.80 4.45 -11.92
C TRP A 71 -6.83 3.45 -12.45
N ARG A 72 -7.60 3.84 -13.47
CA ARG A 72 -8.60 2.97 -14.12
C ARG A 72 -7.95 1.74 -14.74
N ALA A 73 -6.84 1.91 -15.44
CA ALA A 73 -6.06 0.80 -16.00
C ALA A 73 -5.48 -0.10 -14.89
N LEU A 74 -4.93 0.48 -13.82
CA LEU A 74 -4.38 -0.29 -12.69
C LEU A 74 -5.42 -1.16 -12.00
N GLN A 75 -6.66 -0.68 -11.87
CA GLN A 75 -7.78 -1.44 -11.27
C GLN A 75 -8.15 -2.67 -12.12
N ALA A 76 -7.90 -2.65 -13.42
CA ALA A 76 -8.18 -3.78 -14.31
C ALA A 76 -7.10 -4.87 -14.27
N ILE A 77 -5.93 -4.61 -13.67
CA ILE A 77 -4.85 -5.61 -13.54
C ILE A 77 -5.12 -6.49 -12.30
N PRO A 78 -5.42 -7.79 -12.46
CA PRO A 78 -5.58 -8.69 -11.32
C PRO A 78 -4.22 -8.99 -10.66
N ASN A 79 -4.21 -9.28 -9.36
CA ASN A 79 -2.99 -9.72 -8.66
C ASN A 79 -2.58 -11.13 -9.11
N GLY A 80 -1.27 -11.39 -9.27
CA GLY A 80 -0.75 -12.72 -9.60
C GLY A 80 -1.18 -13.23 -10.97
N PHE A 81 -1.50 -12.33 -11.91
CA PHE A 81 -2.08 -12.66 -13.21
C PHE A 81 -1.23 -13.63 -14.05
N ARG A 82 0.11 -13.62 -13.88
CA ARG A 82 1.01 -14.55 -14.59
C ARG A 82 0.70 -16.01 -14.32
N GLN A 83 0.31 -16.35 -13.09
CA GLN A 83 0.01 -17.74 -12.70
C GLN A 83 -1.32 -18.24 -13.31
N ARG A 84 -2.21 -17.32 -13.73
CA ARG A 84 -3.54 -17.67 -14.24
C ARG A 84 -3.60 -17.79 -15.77
N GLY A 85 -2.66 -17.15 -16.49
CA GLY A 85 -2.57 -17.21 -17.95
C GLY A 85 -3.79 -16.68 -18.70
N GLY A 86 -3.85 -16.96 -20.00
CA GLY A 86 -5.01 -16.70 -20.86
C GLY A 86 -5.46 -15.24 -20.92
N GLU A 87 -6.78 -15.03 -20.85
CA GLU A 87 -7.41 -13.72 -20.97
C GLU A 87 -6.98 -12.74 -19.87
N LEU A 88 -6.74 -13.23 -18.64
CA LEU A 88 -6.27 -12.37 -17.55
C LEU A 88 -4.85 -11.83 -17.81
N LEU A 89 -3.99 -12.64 -18.42
CA LEU A 89 -2.65 -12.20 -18.84
C LEU A 89 -2.74 -11.16 -19.96
N ARG A 90 -3.66 -11.34 -20.92
CA ARG A 90 -3.90 -10.38 -22.00
C ARG A 90 -4.37 -9.02 -21.44
N ILE A 91 -5.39 -9.03 -20.59
CA ILE A 91 -5.92 -7.82 -19.92
C ILE A 91 -4.84 -7.13 -19.10
N ALA A 92 -4.05 -7.89 -18.33
CA ALA A 92 -2.98 -7.32 -17.52
C ALA A 92 -1.89 -6.66 -18.37
N THR A 93 -1.46 -7.31 -19.46
CA THR A 93 -0.45 -6.77 -20.38
C THR A 93 -0.93 -5.50 -21.05
N GLU A 94 -2.16 -5.50 -21.58
CA GLU A 94 -2.78 -4.35 -22.24
C GLU A 94 -2.89 -3.14 -21.29
N ASN A 95 -3.43 -3.35 -20.09
CA ASN A 95 -3.55 -2.28 -19.09
C ASN A 95 -2.19 -1.81 -18.55
N THR A 96 -1.19 -2.70 -18.46
CA THR A 96 0.17 -2.30 -18.12
C THR A 96 0.75 -1.38 -19.21
N GLY A 97 0.51 -1.69 -20.49
CA GLY A 97 0.88 -0.83 -21.61
C GLY A 97 0.25 0.57 -21.53
N TYR A 98 -1.03 0.65 -21.20
CA TYR A 98 -1.72 1.94 -20.97
C TYR A 98 -1.12 2.73 -19.80
N ILE A 99 -0.80 2.07 -18.68
CA ILE A 99 -0.15 2.72 -17.53
C ILE A 99 1.23 3.27 -17.91
N VAL A 100 2.03 2.50 -18.64
CA VAL A 100 3.36 2.95 -19.10
C VAL A 100 3.23 4.18 -19.99
N ARG A 101 2.26 4.21 -20.90
CA ARG A 101 2.00 5.39 -21.76
C ARG A 101 1.54 6.60 -20.96
N CYS A 102 0.64 6.44 -20.00
CA CYS A 102 0.28 7.50 -19.04
C CYS A 102 1.47 8.02 -18.23
N ALA A 103 2.38 7.13 -17.81
CA ALA A 103 3.57 7.53 -17.06
C ALA A 103 4.56 8.27 -17.96
N ASN A 104 4.74 7.86 -19.21
CA ASN A 104 5.57 8.58 -20.19
C ASN A 104 4.98 9.95 -20.53
N ALA A 105 3.66 10.02 -20.67
CA ALA A 105 2.90 11.27 -20.78
C ALA A 105 3.20 12.19 -19.58
N ALA A 106 3.09 11.70 -18.35
CA ALA A 106 3.44 12.47 -17.15
C ALA A 106 4.92 12.93 -17.14
N ARG A 107 5.86 12.08 -17.57
CA ARG A 107 7.29 12.42 -17.67
C ARG A 107 7.58 13.47 -18.74
N GLY A 108 6.80 13.47 -19.82
CA GLY A 108 6.92 14.40 -20.96
C GLY A 108 6.12 15.68 -20.81
N MET A 109 5.38 15.86 -19.72
CA MET A 109 4.52 17.01 -19.51
C MET A 109 5.32 18.33 -19.45
N PRO A 110 4.94 19.37 -20.22
CA PRO A 110 5.54 20.68 -20.08
C PRO A 110 5.00 21.36 -18.80
N TRP A 111 5.85 22.15 -18.13
CA TRP A 111 5.56 22.77 -16.82
C TRP A 111 4.93 21.77 -15.82
N PRO A 112 5.61 20.65 -15.52
CA PRO A 112 5.06 19.59 -14.68
C PRO A 112 4.66 20.08 -13.28
N GLU A 113 5.20 21.22 -12.83
CA GLU A 113 4.87 21.85 -11.57
C GLU A 113 3.39 22.26 -11.46
N TYR A 114 2.74 22.52 -12.58
CA TYR A 114 1.33 22.92 -12.67
C TYR A 114 0.37 21.73 -12.79
N ALA A 115 0.90 20.51 -12.86
CA ALA A 115 0.11 19.28 -13.00
C ALA A 115 0.56 18.18 -12.02
N PRO A 116 0.66 18.45 -10.70
CA PRO A 116 1.23 17.51 -9.73
C PRO A 116 0.52 16.15 -9.71
N ARG A 117 -0.78 16.10 -10.02
CA ARG A 117 -1.58 14.87 -10.10
C ARG A 117 -1.08 13.88 -11.16
N ALA A 118 -0.37 14.35 -12.19
CA ALA A 118 0.22 13.47 -13.22
C ALA A 118 1.22 12.47 -12.64
N LEU A 119 1.87 12.78 -11.51
CA LEU A 119 2.75 11.85 -10.80
C LEU A 119 2.03 10.57 -10.36
N GLY A 120 0.70 10.59 -10.26
CA GLY A 120 -0.11 9.39 -10.02
C GLY A 120 0.08 8.29 -11.08
N ALA A 121 0.49 8.63 -12.30
CA ALA A 121 0.80 7.62 -13.32
C ALA A 121 2.12 6.88 -13.05
N ILE A 122 3.13 7.56 -12.50
CA ILE A 122 4.39 6.92 -12.08
C ILE A 122 4.12 5.94 -10.92
N ARG A 123 3.29 6.37 -9.95
CA ARG A 123 2.77 5.50 -8.89
C ARG A 123 2.06 4.27 -9.47
N ALA A 124 1.17 4.47 -10.44
CA ALA A 124 0.43 3.37 -11.06
C ALA A 124 1.37 2.39 -11.76
N GLN A 125 2.43 2.88 -12.41
CA GLN A 125 3.47 2.05 -13.02
C GLN A 125 4.20 1.21 -11.97
N ALA A 126 4.61 1.80 -10.85
CA ALA A 126 5.25 1.10 -9.74
C ALA A 126 4.34 0.00 -9.15
N LEU A 127 3.05 0.31 -8.99
CA LEU A 127 2.07 -0.67 -8.51
C LEU A 127 1.83 -1.80 -9.52
N ALA A 128 1.79 -1.50 -10.82
CA ALA A 128 1.66 -2.50 -11.87
C ALA A 128 2.87 -3.45 -11.89
N ALA A 129 4.09 -2.93 -11.79
CA ALA A 129 5.30 -3.73 -11.65
C ALA A 129 5.21 -4.65 -10.42
N SER A 130 4.88 -4.10 -9.24
CA SER A 130 4.75 -4.90 -8.01
C SER A 130 3.66 -5.99 -8.04
N LYS A 131 2.70 -5.93 -8.98
CA LYS A 131 1.66 -6.97 -9.13
C LYS A 131 2.16 -8.23 -9.84
N VAL A 132 3.32 -8.15 -10.50
CA VAL A 132 3.99 -9.30 -11.14
C VAL A 132 4.50 -10.29 -10.08
N ASP A 133 4.86 -9.81 -8.89
CA ASP A 133 5.20 -10.61 -7.70
C ASP A 133 6.50 -11.43 -7.86
N THR A 134 7.53 -10.83 -8.47
CA THR A 134 8.91 -11.37 -8.56
C THR A 134 9.93 -10.39 -8.02
N GLU A 135 11.15 -10.86 -7.74
CA GLU A 135 12.24 -10.02 -7.24
C GLU A 135 12.54 -8.84 -8.17
N GLU A 136 12.71 -9.11 -9.47
CA GLU A 136 13.02 -8.09 -10.46
C GLU A 136 11.90 -7.04 -10.54
N SER A 137 10.65 -7.48 -10.43
CA SER A 137 9.50 -6.58 -10.46
C SER A 137 9.40 -5.68 -9.22
N TYR A 138 9.91 -6.14 -8.07
CA TYR A 138 9.99 -5.32 -6.86
C TYR A 138 11.12 -4.28 -6.96
N VAL A 139 12.27 -4.65 -7.53
CA VAL A 139 13.36 -3.72 -7.84
C VAL A 139 12.92 -2.64 -8.84
N GLU A 140 12.19 -3.04 -9.89
CA GLU A 140 11.58 -2.10 -10.84
C GLU A 140 10.61 -1.15 -10.12
N ALA A 141 9.73 -1.67 -9.28
CA ALA A 141 8.78 -0.85 -8.51
C ALA A 141 9.49 0.15 -7.58
N GLN A 142 10.57 -0.27 -6.89
CA GLN A 142 11.37 0.61 -6.03
C GLN A 142 12.02 1.75 -6.84
N THR A 143 12.56 1.45 -8.03
CA THR A 143 13.12 2.47 -8.93
C THR A 143 12.08 3.51 -9.32
N LEU A 144 10.86 3.08 -9.63
CA LEU A 144 9.75 3.95 -9.99
C LEU A 144 9.22 4.77 -8.80
N HIS A 145 9.20 4.21 -7.59
CA HIS A 145 8.85 4.97 -6.37
C HIS A 145 9.87 6.07 -6.08
N LEU A 146 11.17 5.77 -6.23
CA LEU A 146 12.24 6.76 -6.10
C LEU A 146 12.11 7.88 -7.13
N GLU A 147 11.78 7.55 -8.38
CA GLU A 147 11.49 8.56 -9.41
C GLU A 147 10.33 9.47 -8.98
N GLY A 148 9.20 8.87 -8.58
CA GLY A 148 8.02 9.60 -8.14
C GLY A 148 8.30 10.55 -6.97
N ARG A 149 9.07 10.08 -5.97
CA ARG A 149 9.48 10.89 -4.81
C ARG A 149 10.40 12.04 -5.20
N THR A 150 11.37 11.77 -6.07
CA THR A 150 12.31 12.79 -6.56
C THR A 150 11.58 13.90 -7.32
N ARG A 151 10.67 13.54 -8.22
CA ARG A 151 9.85 14.50 -8.97
C ARG A 151 8.91 15.28 -8.06
N HIS A 152 8.27 14.61 -7.10
CA HIS A 152 7.43 15.29 -6.09
C HIS A 152 8.23 16.35 -5.33
N ALA A 153 9.42 16.00 -4.83
CA ALA A 153 10.29 16.92 -4.10
C ALA A 153 10.73 18.12 -4.96
N GLN A 154 11.02 17.90 -6.24
CA GLN A 154 11.36 18.96 -7.20
C GLN A 154 10.20 19.96 -7.38
N ILE A 155 8.99 19.46 -7.64
CA ILE A 155 7.80 20.29 -7.81
C ILE A 155 7.45 21.04 -6.51
N LEU A 156 7.56 20.37 -5.36
CA LEU A 156 7.35 20.99 -4.06
C LEU A 156 8.36 22.12 -3.80
N ALA A 157 9.62 21.93 -4.17
CA ALA A 157 10.66 22.94 -4.03
C ALA A 157 10.43 24.15 -4.96
N TYR A 158 9.85 23.94 -6.15
CA TYR A 158 9.46 25.02 -7.05
C TYR A 158 8.40 25.93 -6.39
N HIS A 159 7.28 25.36 -5.93
CA HIS A 159 6.17 26.12 -5.36
C HIS A 159 6.50 26.77 -4.01
N ARG A 160 7.36 26.14 -3.19
CA ARG A 160 7.80 26.75 -1.90
C ARG A 160 8.56 28.06 -2.07
N LYS A 161 9.24 28.25 -3.19
CA LYS A 161 10.04 29.46 -3.49
C LYS A 161 9.19 30.59 -4.07
N ARG A 162 7.94 30.32 -4.43
CA ARG A 162 7.04 31.29 -5.05
C ARG A 162 6.05 31.87 -4.04
N ALA A 163 5.64 33.10 -4.31
CA ALA A 163 4.53 33.77 -3.65
C ALA A 163 3.52 34.12 -4.74
N ASP A 164 2.72 33.14 -5.14
CA ASP A 164 1.61 33.30 -6.07
C ASP A 164 0.29 32.88 -5.40
N ASP A 165 -0.82 33.41 -5.92
CA ASP A 165 -2.16 33.24 -5.34
C ASP A 165 -2.67 31.79 -5.46
N GLU A 166 -2.13 31.01 -6.40
CA GLU A 166 -2.49 29.60 -6.62
C GLU A 166 -1.61 28.59 -5.86
N ARG A 167 -0.61 29.07 -5.11
CA ARG A 167 0.33 28.24 -4.35
C ARG A 167 -0.38 27.20 -3.49
N ASP A 168 -1.43 27.60 -2.78
CA ASP A 168 -2.14 26.72 -1.85
C ASP A 168 -2.85 25.56 -2.57
N LEU A 169 -3.36 25.79 -3.80
CA LEU A 169 -3.97 24.74 -4.62
C LEU A 169 -2.94 23.72 -5.07
N HIS A 170 -1.76 24.17 -5.50
CA HIS A 170 -0.68 23.28 -5.89
C HIS A 170 -0.10 22.50 -4.71
N LEU A 171 0.09 23.16 -3.55
CA LEU A 171 0.56 22.49 -2.33
C LEU A 171 -0.44 21.44 -1.83
N ARG A 172 -1.76 21.73 -1.90
CA ARG A 172 -2.80 20.74 -1.65
C ARG A 172 -2.63 19.53 -2.55
N ALA A 173 -2.59 19.73 -3.86
CA ALA A 173 -2.49 18.64 -4.82
C ALA A 173 -1.20 17.82 -4.64
N LEU A 174 -0.10 18.46 -4.23
CA LEU A 174 1.14 17.78 -3.87
C LEU A 174 1.02 16.93 -2.61
N ASP A 175 0.32 17.37 -1.57
CA ASP A 175 0.08 16.56 -0.37
C ASP A 175 -0.87 15.38 -0.67
N GLU A 176 -1.90 15.60 -1.50
CA GLU A 176 -2.79 14.54 -2.00
C GLU A 176 -1.97 13.47 -2.75
N VAL A 177 -1.09 13.89 -3.66
CA VAL A 177 -0.23 13.01 -4.45
C VAL A 177 0.82 12.30 -3.58
N LEU A 178 1.45 13.02 -2.64
CA LEU A 178 2.40 12.45 -1.69
C LEU A 178 1.78 11.29 -0.92
N SER A 179 0.57 11.49 -0.39
CA SER A 179 -0.14 10.43 0.35
C SER A 179 -0.29 9.15 -0.48
N GLN A 180 -0.57 9.28 -1.78
CA GLN A 180 -0.77 8.14 -2.67
C GLN A 180 0.55 7.48 -3.09
N LEU A 181 1.60 8.27 -3.37
CA LEU A 181 2.94 7.78 -3.67
C LEU A 181 3.51 6.99 -2.49
N ALA A 182 3.50 7.61 -1.30
CA ALA A 182 4.02 7.03 -0.08
C ALA A 182 3.23 5.77 0.34
N LEU A 183 1.90 5.78 0.20
CA LEU A 183 1.06 4.59 0.39
C LEU A 183 1.49 3.44 -0.53
N ALA A 184 1.75 3.72 -1.81
CA ALA A 184 2.12 2.70 -2.79
C ALA A 184 3.48 2.10 -2.46
N GLU A 185 4.45 2.93 -2.07
CA GLU A 185 5.78 2.51 -1.70
C GLU A 185 5.79 1.67 -0.41
N THR A 186 5.07 2.11 0.62
CA THR A 186 4.87 1.34 1.86
C THR A 186 4.25 -0.02 1.56
N GLY A 187 3.25 -0.06 0.66
CA GLY A 187 2.63 -1.29 0.19
C GLY A 187 3.59 -2.21 -0.56
N THR A 188 4.49 -1.66 -1.39
CA THR A 188 5.54 -2.43 -2.06
C THR A 188 6.51 -3.04 -1.06
N ALA A 189 6.98 -2.28 -0.06
CA ALA A 189 7.85 -2.80 1.00
C ALA A 189 7.20 -3.98 1.75
N CYS A 190 5.92 -3.83 2.12
CA CYS A 190 5.15 -4.93 2.75
C CYS A 190 5.08 -6.17 1.84
N ARG A 191 4.81 -5.98 0.54
CA ARG A 191 4.70 -7.11 -0.41
C ARG A 191 6.03 -7.82 -0.64
N THR A 192 7.13 -7.08 -0.70
CA THR A 192 8.47 -7.67 -0.80
C THR A 192 8.79 -8.52 0.42
N ALA A 193 8.53 -8.00 1.63
CA ALA A 193 8.67 -8.76 2.87
C ALA A 193 7.80 -10.02 2.89
N GLU A 194 6.54 -9.88 2.50
CA GLU A 194 5.58 -10.98 2.47
C GLU A 194 5.94 -12.08 1.49
N ARG A 195 6.49 -11.74 0.32
CA ARG A 195 7.03 -12.73 -0.59
C ARG A 195 8.13 -13.55 0.08
N VAL A 196 9.07 -12.91 0.76
CA VAL A 196 10.18 -13.61 1.44
C VAL A 196 9.66 -14.53 2.54
N ILE A 197 8.79 -14.03 3.42
CA ILE A 197 8.31 -14.83 4.57
C ILE A 197 7.33 -15.92 4.13
N ASP A 198 6.49 -15.66 3.13
CA ASP A 198 5.47 -16.59 2.70
C ASP A 198 6.01 -17.61 1.70
N ARG A 199 7.01 -17.28 0.87
CA ARG A 199 7.52 -18.14 -0.20
C ARG A 199 8.91 -18.71 0.10
N TRP A 200 9.29 -18.74 1.37
CA TRP A 200 10.63 -19.17 1.79
C TRP A 200 11.00 -20.54 1.21
N ALA A 201 10.14 -21.54 1.39
CA ALA A 201 10.42 -22.91 0.95
C ALA A 201 10.41 -23.05 -0.58
N GLU A 202 9.65 -22.21 -1.27
CA GLU A 202 9.44 -22.27 -2.71
C GLU A 202 10.51 -21.50 -3.49
N GLU A 203 11.07 -20.43 -2.93
CA GLU A 203 11.92 -19.47 -3.67
C GLU A 203 13.32 -19.28 -3.08
N PHE A 204 13.55 -19.60 -1.80
CA PHE A 204 14.78 -19.23 -1.10
C PHE A 204 15.50 -20.40 -0.42
N ALA A 205 14.75 -21.39 0.09
CA ALA A 205 15.31 -22.57 0.73
C ALA A 205 16.06 -23.45 -0.27
N GLY A 206 17.21 -23.95 0.16
CA GLY A 206 18.03 -24.91 -0.56
C GLY A 206 18.07 -26.26 0.15
N THR A 207 19.03 -27.08 -0.24
CA THR A 207 19.23 -28.43 0.34
C THR A 207 20.30 -28.46 1.43
N ASP A 208 21.05 -27.36 1.60
CA ASP A 208 22.13 -27.24 2.59
C ASP A 208 21.67 -26.31 3.72
N GLU A 209 21.55 -26.88 4.93
CA GLU A 209 21.08 -26.18 6.13
C GLU A 209 21.96 -24.98 6.51
N ALA A 210 23.28 -25.09 6.35
CA ALA A 210 24.20 -24.02 6.71
C ALA A 210 24.07 -22.84 5.74
N ALA A 211 24.00 -23.13 4.44
CA ALA A 211 23.74 -22.12 3.41
C ALA A 211 22.35 -21.49 3.57
N ASP A 212 21.34 -22.28 3.98
CA ASP A 212 20.00 -21.78 4.26
C ASP A 212 19.97 -20.82 5.43
N GLN A 213 20.68 -21.11 6.52
CA GLN A 213 20.75 -20.18 7.66
C GLN A 213 21.38 -18.85 7.25
N GLN A 214 22.48 -18.87 6.48
CA GLN A 214 23.11 -17.65 5.98
C GLN A 214 22.17 -16.85 5.06
N ARG A 215 21.43 -17.52 4.18
CA ARG A 215 20.39 -16.88 3.35
C ARG A 215 19.28 -16.27 4.20
N GLN A 216 18.82 -16.97 5.24
CA GLN A 216 17.80 -16.44 6.15
C GLN A 216 18.27 -15.17 6.85
N ASP A 217 19.51 -15.17 7.34
CA ASP A 217 20.09 -14.02 8.04
C ASP A 217 20.24 -12.82 7.11
N ALA A 218 20.73 -13.04 5.88
CA ALA A 218 20.85 -12.00 4.85
C ALA A 218 19.48 -11.42 4.43
N GLN A 219 18.47 -12.28 4.24
CA GLN A 219 17.12 -11.85 3.88
C GLN A 219 16.42 -11.13 5.04
N THR A 220 16.61 -11.57 6.29
CA THR A 220 16.12 -10.85 7.47
C THR A 220 16.64 -9.41 7.47
N GLN A 221 17.95 -9.21 7.28
CA GLN A 221 18.54 -7.87 7.24
C GLN A 221 17.96 -7.02 6.10
N LEU A 222 17.91 -7.56 4.88
CA LEU A 222 17.42 -6.84 3.71
C LEU A 222 15.97 -6.41 3.88
N VAL A 223 15.10 -7.33 4.30
CA VAL A 223 13.67 -7.07 4.51
C VAL A 223 13.45 -6.10 5.66
N PHE A 224 14.21 -6.21 6.75
CA PHE A 224 14.10 -5.29 7.88
C PHE A 224 14.43 -3.84 7.45
N GLN A 225 15.48 -3.64 6.65
CA GLN A 225 15.82 -2.31 6.14
C GLN A 225 14.71 -1.75 5.23
N GLN A 226 14.24 -2.55 4.27
CA GLN A 226 13.18 -2.13 3.35
C GLN A 226 11.87 -1.79 4.07
N LEU A 227 11.51 -2.56 5.10
CA LEU A 227 10.34 -2.28 5.91
C LEU A 227 10.54 -1.04 6.80
N THR A 228 11.75 -0.75 7.26
CA THR A 228 12.06 0.45 8.05
C THR A 228 11.80 1.68 7.20
N ASP A 229 12.37 1.71 6.00
CA ASP A 229 12.14 2.78 5.03
C ASP A 229 10.64 2.87 4.68
N GLY A 230 9.99 1.74 4.44
CA GLY A 230 8.56 1.67 4.15
C GLY A 230 7.67 2.22 5.27
N ALA A 231 7.96 1.91 6.53
CA ALA A 231 7.19 2.39 7.67
C ALA A 231 7.37 3.89 7.90
N ASP A 232 8.57 4.43 7.67
CA ASP A 232 8.84 5.86 7.75
C ASP A 232 8.12 6.62 6.63
N ILE A 233 8.14 6.09 5.41
CA ILE A 233 7.39 6.63 4.27
C ILE A 233 5.87 6.58 4.53
N GLY A 234 5.36 5.49 5.11
CA GLY A 234 3.97 5.38 5.55
C GLY A 234 3.58 6.47 6.54
N GLY A 235 4.46 6.78 7.50
CA GLY A 235 4.31 7.90 8.42
C GLY A 235 4.20 9.25 7.71
N GLU A 236 4.98 9.48 6.65
CA GLU A 236 4.86 10.70 5.83
C GLU A 236 3.54 10.77 5.05
N ALA A 237 3.00 9.63 4.61
CA ALA A 237 1.67 9.56 4.00
C ALA A 237 0.57 10.03 4.97
N LEU A 238 0.65 9.59 6.23
CA LEU A 238 -0.28 9.96 7.30
C LEU A 238 -0.19 11.46 7.61
N LYS A 239 1.04 11.99 7.76
CA LYS A 239 1.27 13.43 7.97
C LYS A 239 0.74 14.28 6.81
N ALA A 240 0.89 13.83 5.57
CA ALA A 240 0.35 14.51 4.39
C ALA A 240 -1.18 14.57 4.43
N LEU A 241 -1.84 13.46 4.77
CA LEU A 241 -3.29 13.44 4.91
C LEU A 241 -3.80 14.32 6.06
N ASP A 242 -3.08 14.39 7.19
CA ASP A 242 -3.41 15.29 8.28
C ASP A 242 -3.34 16.77 7.85
N ARG A 243 -2.34 17.13 7.02
CA ARG A 243 -2.29 18.47 6.42
C ARG A 243 -3.48 18.73 5.51
N VAL A 244 -3.79 17.81 4.60
CA VAL A 244 -4.95 17.95 3.70
C VAL A 244 -6.25 18.11 4.49
N HIS A 245 -6.47 17.25 5.48
CA HIS A 245 -7.69 17.27 6.29
C HIS A 245 -7.83 18.58 7.07
N ARG A 246 -6.78 19.02 7.75
CA ARG A 246 -6.80 20.23 8.57
C ARG A 246 -6.95 21.52 7.75
N LEU A 247 -6.31 21.59 6.58
CA LEU A 247 -6.26 22.82 5.78
C LEU A 247 -7.41 22.92 4.77
N HIS A 248 -7.90 21.80 4.25
CA HIS A 248 -8.84 21.78 3.12
C HIS A 248 -10.08 20.92 3.37
N GLY A 249 -10.10 20.12 4.44
CA GLY A 249 -11.12 19.10 4.65
C GLY A 249 -11.04 17.97 3.62
N PHE A 250 -11.94 17.00 3.79
CA PHE A 250 -12.13 15.91 2.83
C PHE A 250 -13.43 16.09 2.07
N LYS A 251 -13.46 15.55 0.85
CA LYS A 251 -14.60 15.62 -0.06
C LYS A 251 -15.42 14.32 -0.04
N ASP A 252 -16.69 14.46 -0.40
CA ASP A 252 -17.60 13.32 -0.65
C ASP A 252 -17.33 12.67 -2.01
N GLU A 253 -17.18 13.52 -3.03
CA GLU A 253 -16.76 13.13 -4.36
C GLU A 253 -15.48 13.87 -4.76
N PRO A 254 -14.60 13.22 -5.52
CA PRO A 254 -13.39 13.85 -6.03
C PRO A 254 -13.71 14.74 -7.23
N ASP A 255 -13.03 15.87 -7.29
CA ASP A 255 -13.21 16.89 -8.31
C ASP A 255 -11.89 17.58 -8.68
N GLU A 256 -12.02 18.65 -9.45
CA GLU A 256 -10.91 19.47 -9.94
C GLU A 256 -10.06 20.06 -8.81
N GLU A 257 -10.68 20.43 -7.68
CA GLU A 257 -9.98 21.06 -6.56
C GLU A 257 -9.40 20.03 -5.58
N GLY A 258 -9.96 18.81 -5.51
CA GLY A 258 -9.55 17.82 -4.50
C GLY A 258 -9.86 16.38 -4.84
N LEU A 259 -8.89 15.49 -4.61
CA LEU A 259 -9.06 14.03 -4.74
C LEU A 259 -9.35 13.35 -3.39
N ALA A 260 -9.08 14.04 -2.28
CA ALA A 260 -9.13 13.46 -0.94
C ALA A 260 -10.53 13.13 -0.47
N LEU A 261 -10.81 11.84 -0.27
CA LEU A 261 -12.11 11.36 0.20
C LEU A 261 -12.13 11.13 1.70
N ARG A 262 -13.31 11.14 2.31
CA ARG A 262 -13.46 10.98 3.76
C ARG A 262 -12.84 9.72 4.35
N ALA A 263 -12.78 8.65 3.57
CA ALA A 263 -12.17 7.37 3.96
C ALA A 263 -10.66 7.28 3.68
N TRP A 264 -9.99 8.36 3.22
CA TRP A 264 -8.59 8.27 2.77
C TRP A 264 -7.59 7.92 3.85
N PHE A 265 -7.87 8.18 5.13
CA PHE A 265 -6.98 7.81 6.23
C PHE A 265 -6.83 6.29 6.41
N ILE A 266 -7.86 5.51 6.06
CA ILE A 266 -7.91 4.09 6.39
C ILE A 266 -6.79 3.32 5.66
N ASN A 267 -6.62 3.52 4.36
CA ASN A 267 -5.63 2.76 3.57
C ASN A 267 -4.17 3.01 4.00
N PRO A 268 -3.72 4.26 4.15
CA PRO A 268 -2.39 4.56 4.69
C PRO A 268 -2.21 4.09 6.13
N GLY A 269 -3.25 4.19 6.97
CA GLY A 269 -3.22 3.62 8.33
C GLY A 269 -2.95 2.11 8.29
N ILE A 270 -3.71 1.36 7.48
CA ILE A 270 -3.55 -0.09 7.31
C ILE A 270 -2.15 -0.44 6.78
N MET A 271 -1.66 0.20 5.71
CA MET A 271 -0.34 -0.15 5.15
C MET A 271 0.80 0.20 6.11
N THR A 272 0.72 1.32 6.82
CA THR A 272 1.73 1.71 7.82
C THR A 272 1.72 0.75 9.01
N ALA A 273 0.54 0.45 9.55
CA ALA A 273 0.38 -0.53 10.63
C ALA A 273 0.92 -1.90 10.23
N ARG A 274 0.65 -2.34 8.99
CA ARG A 274 1.18 -3.60 8.45
C ARG A 274 2.70 -3.63 8.41
N ALA A 275 3.34 -2.58 7.90
CA ALA A 275 4.79 -2.48 7.85
C ALA A 275 5.40 -2.55 9.26
N LEU A 276 4.79 -1.85 10.22
CA LEU A 276 5.23 -1.83 11.61
C LEU A 276 5.08 -3.20 12.29
N LEU A 277 4.01 -3.94 12.03
CA LEU A 277 3.85 -5.31 12.56
C LEU A 277 4.90 -6.26 11.99
N LEU A 278 5.22 -6.16 10.70
CA LEU A 278 6.28 -6.96 10.09
C LEU A 278 7.66 -6.60 10.66
N LEU A 279 7.97 -5.31 10.83
CA LEU A 279 9.20 -4.86 11.50
C LEU A 279 9.32 -5.41 12.91
N LEU A 280 8.23 -5.32 13.68
CA LEU A 280 8.20 -5.80 15.05
C LEU A 280 8.51 -7.29 15.11
N ALA A 281 7.94 -8.09 14.20
CA ALA A 281 8.21 -9.52 14.08
C ALA A 281 9.68 -9.85 13.73
N PHE A 282 10.34 -9.03 12.91
CA PHE A 282 11.76 -9.22 12.57
C PHE A 282 12.73 -8.69 13.63
N SER A 283 12.29 -7.79 14.52
CA SER A 283 13.17 -7.13 15.49
C SER A 283 13.96 -8.09 16.41
N PRO A 284 13.42 -9.22 16.90
CA PRO A 284 14.22 -10.14 17.72
C PRO A 284 15.31 -10.86 16.93
N GLU A 285 15.10 -11.08 15.63
CA GLU A 285 16.12 -11.69 14.77
C GLU A 285 17.26 -10.70 14.48
N MET A 286 16.95 -9.40 14.31
CA MET A 286 17.98 -8.38 14.20
C MET A 286 18.83 -8.28 15.49
N GLU A 287 18.19 -8.42 16.65
CA GLU A 287 18.87 -8.52 17.94
C GLU A 287 19.77 -9.77 18.01
N ARG A 288 19.26 -10.95 17.62
CA ARG A 288 20.05 -12.19 17.57
C ARG A 288 21.26 -12.08 16.66
N LEU A 289 21.13 -11.38 15.54
CA LEU A 289 22.20 -11.16 14.57
C LEU A 289 23.24 -10.12 15.04
N GLY A 290 23.05 -9.50 16.22
CA GLY A 290 23.99 -8.55 16.80
C GLY A 290 23.92 -7.14 16.18
N TYR A 291 22.83 -6.80 15.49
CA TYR A 291 22.62 -5.44 15.00
C TYR A 291 22.28 -4.47 16.13
N PHE A 292 22.57 -3.19 15.88
CA PHE A 292 22.19 -2.11 16.79
C PHE A 292 20.67 -1.87 16.76
N PRO A 293 20.08 -1.44 17.90
CA PRO A 293 18.71 -0.96 17.95
C PRO A 293 18.44 0.16 16.95
N MET A 294 17.16 0.39 16.66
CA MET A 294 16.75 1.35 15.65
C MET A 294 16.94 2.80 16.11
N GLY A 295 17.38 3.68 15.20
CA GLY A 295 17.44 5.13 15.45
C GLY A 295 18.36 5.48 16.62
N GLU A 296 17.82 6.22 17.60
CA GLU A 296 18.55 6.65 18.80
C GLU A 296 18.34 5.74 20.02
N ASP A 297 17.71 4.57 19.83
CA ASP A 297 17.40 3.66 20.95
C ASP A 297 18.67 3.00 21.50
N LYS A 298 18.69 2.79 22.82
CA LYS A 298 19.81 2.14 23.52
C LYS A 298 19.67 0.63 23.57
N THR A 299 18.44 0.12 23.47
CA THR A 299 18.15 -1.32 23.54
C THR A 299 17.08 -1.73 22.53
N TRP A 300 17.09 -2.99 22.12
CA TRP A 300 16.04 -3.55 21.25
C TRP A 300 14.66 -3.56 21.90
N GLN A 301 14.60 -3.63 23.24
CA GLN A 301 13.35 -3.45 23.97
C GLN A 301 12.75 -2.06 23.71
N GLN A 302 13.56 -0.99 23.78
CA GLN A 302 13.10 0.36 23.46
C GLN A 302 12.62 0.48 22.01
N SER A 303 13.32 -0.14 21.06
CA SER A 303 12.85 -0.19 19.66
C SER A 303 11.51 -0.90 19.51
N ARG A 304 11.30 -2.02 20.20
CA ARG A 304 10.02 -2.74 20.17
C ARG A 304 8.88 -1.91 20.78
N GLU A 305 9.12 -1.23 21.90
CA GLU A 305 8.15 -0.32 22.52
C GLU A 305 7.81 0.85 21.58
N ARG A 306 8.81 1.47 20.94
CA ARG A 306 8.57 2.54 19.96
C ARG A 306 7.81 2.04 18.72
N LEU A 307 8.11 0.84 18.23
CA LEU A 307 7.37 0.23 17.10
C LEU A 307 5.92 -0.04 17.48
N ARG A 308 5.65 -0.52 18.70
CA ARG A 308 4.27 -0.65 19.24
C ARG A 308 3.56 0.70 19.26
N ASP A 309 4.21 1.74 19.77
CA ASP A 309 3.58 3.05 19.91
C ASP A 309 3.27 3.67 18.53
N ARG A 310 4.21 3.57 17.57
CA ARG A 310 3.96 3.93 16.16
C ARG A 310 2.84 3.11 15.54
N PHE A 311 2.70 1.83 15.89
CA PHE A 311 1.62 0.98 15.40
C PHE A 311 0.27 1.47 15.92
N ILE A 312 0.17 1.83 17.21
CA ILE A 312 -1.05 2.39 17.81
C ILE A 312 -1.41 3.70 17.11
N GLU A 313 -0.44 4.60 16.90
CA GLU A 313 -0.65 5.85 16.17
C GLU A 313 -1.19 5.60 14.75
N ALA A 314 -0.61 4.66 14.00
CA ALA A 314 -1.09 4.30 12.67
C ALA A 314 -2.50 3.67 12.71
N TYR A 315 -2.79 2.86 13.73
CA TYR A 315 -4.08 2.23 13.94
C TYR A 315 -5.17 3.26 14.27
N ASP A 316 -4.85 4.33 14.99
CA ASP A 316 -5.81 5.40 15.29
C ASP A 316 -6.38 6.06 14.01
N TYR A 317 -5.59 6.13 12.92
CA TYR A 317 -6.09 6.59 11.62
C TYR A 317 -7.13 5.65 11.00
N ILE A 318 -7.04 4.36 11.27
CA ILE A 318 -7.99 3.33 10.82
C ILE A 318 -9.32 3.49 11.58
N GLU A 319 -9.25 3.85 12.86
CA GLU A 319 -10.40 4.04 13.75
C GLU A 319 -11.06 5.43 13.63
N ARG A 320 -10.54 6.32 12.76
CA ARG A 320 -11.20 7.62 12.50
C ARG A 320 -12.56 7.39 11.84
N PRO A 321 -13.63 8.02 12.35
CA PRO A 321 -14.96 7.84 11.78
C PRO A 321 -15.01 8.40 10.36
N VAL A 322 -15.53 7.61 9.42
CA VAL A 322 -15.88 8.09 8.09
C VAL A 322 -17.33 8.56 8.16
N LEU A 323 -17.56 9.86 8.05
CA LEU A 323 -18.91 10.44 8.12
C LEU A 323 -19.42 10.72 6.70
N ASN A 324 -20.70 10.53 6.39
CA ASN A 324 -21.32 11.02 5.13
C ASN A 324 -21.69 12.52 5.22
N ALA A 325 -22.26 13.08 4.16
CA ALA A 325 -22.70 14.47 4.11
C ALA A 325 -23.70 14.82 5.24
N GLU A 326 -24.50 13.84 5.67
CA GLU A 326 -25.50 13.97 6.73
C GLU A 326 -24.92 13.74 8.15
N GLY A 327 -23.61 13.48 8.29
CA GLY A 327 -22.94 13.24 9.56
C GLY A 327 -23.07 11.81 10.11
N GLY A 328 -23.70 10.90 9.39
CA GLY A 328 -23.80 9.48 9.72
C GLY A 328 -22.52 8.70 9.40
N THR A 329 -22.20 7.69 10.21
CA THR A 329 -21.01 6.85 10.00
C THR A 329 -21.20 5.90 8.81
N VAL A 330 -20.24 5.91 7.89
CA VAL A 330 -20.17 5.01 6.74
C VAL A 330 -19.20 3.88 7.08
N PRO A 331 -19.64 2.61 6.97
CA PRO A 331 -18.73 1.49 7.20
C PRO A 331 -17.62 1.47 6.12
N PRO A 332 -16.42 0.96 6.45
CA PRO A 332 -15.38 0.74 5.45
C PRO A 332 -15.89 -0.19 4.34
N ARG A 333 -15.29 -0.11 3.15
CA ARG A 333 -15.53 -1.09 2.07
C ARG A 333 -15.04 -2.49 2.50
N ASP A 334 -15.56 -3.55 1.89
CA ASP A 334 -15.28 -4.92 2.33
C ASP A 334 -13.80 -5.32 2.27
N ASP A 335 -13.04 -4.81 1.29
CA ASP A 335 -11.60 -4.99 1.22
C ASP A 335 -10.86 -4.37 2.42
N LEU A 336 -11.34 -3.22 2.89
CA LEU A 336 -10.82 -2.54 4.08
C LEU A 336 -11.24 -3.27 5.36
N LYS A 337 -12.49 -3.73 5.46
CA LYS A 337 -12.97 -4.52 6.61
C LYS A 337 -12.08 -5.73 6.85
N LEU A 338 -11.77 -6.46 5.78
CA LEU A 338 -10.86 -7.60 5.82
C LEU A 338 -9.50 -7.19 6.37
N ALA A 339 -8.89 -6.16 5.80
CA ALA A 339 -7.57 -5.70 6.21
C ALA A 339 -7.53 -5.21 7.66
N ILE A 340 -8.58 -4.55 8.16
CA ILE A 340 -8.69 -4.14 9.57
C ILE A 340 -8.64 -5.34 10.52
N VAL A 341 -9.42 -6.37 10.24
CA VAL A 341 -9.42 -7.61 11.03
C VAL A 341 -8.04 -8.29 10.97
N GLN A 342 -7.39 -8.27 9.80
CA GLN A 342 -6.04 -8.81 9.64
C GLN A 342 -5.00 -8.08 10.48
N ILE A 343 -5.04 -6.74 10.50
CA ILE A 343 -4.14 -5.92 11.31
C ILE A 343 -4.32 -6.21 12.80
N ARG A 344 -5.57 -6.30 13.29
CA ARG A 344 -5.83 -6.64 14.71
C ARG A 344 -5.34 -8.04 15.06
N LEU A 345 -5.55 -9.02 14.19
CA LEU A 345 -5.07 -10.38 14.41
C LEU A 345 -3.53 -10.41 14.47
N GLY A 346 -2.86 -9.74 13.53
CA GLY A 346 -1.40 -9.63 13.54
C GLY A 346 -0.85 -8.96 14.80
N ALA A 347 -1.51 -7.91 15.27
CA ALA A 347 -1.18 -7.26 16.53
C ALA A 347 -1.37 -8.18 17.74
N GLY A 348 -2.47 -8.93 17.83
CA GLY A 348 -2.71 -9.86 18.94
C GLY A 348 -1.73 -11.04 18.98
N LEU A 349 -1.29 -11.51 17.80
CA LEU A 349 -0.28 -12.56 17.71
C LEU A 349 1.10 -12.10 18.22
N LEU A 350 1.48 -10.84 17.95
CA LEU A 350 2.78 -10.28 18.34
C LEU A 350 2.80 -9.63 19.74
N MET A 351 1.69 -9.01 20.14
CA MET A 351 1.56 -8.17 21.33
C MET A 351 0.32 -8.60 22.13
N PRO A 352 0.33 -9.80 22.74
CA PRO A 352 -0.80 -10.29 23.52
C PRO A 352 -1.15 -9.32 24.64
N GLY A 353 -2.45 -9.09 24.84
CA GLY A 353 -2.94 -8.13 25.85
C GLY A 353 -2.90 -6.66 25.42
N LEU A 354 -2.44 -6.34 24.19
CA LEU A 354 -2.53 -4.98 23.67
C LEU A 354 -4.00 -4.53 23.64
N ARG A 355 -4.27 -3.33 24.15
CA ARG A 355 -5.60 -2.72 24.10
C ARG A 355 -5.74 -1.89 22.83
N LEU A 356 -6.63 -2.30 21.94
CA LEU A 356 -7.06 -1.57 20.74
C LEU A 356 -8.59 -1.36 20.78
N PRO A 357 -9.10 -0.30 21.42
CA PRO A 357 -10.52 0.05 21.33
C PRO A 357 -10.93 0.22 19.86
N THR A 358 -12.16 -0.17 19.52
CA THR A 358 -12.67 -0.01 18.16
C THR A 358 -13.94 0.83 18.13
N ARG A 359 -14.08 1.65 17.08
CA ARG A 359 -15.34 2.30 16.70
C ARG A 359 -16.05 1.55 15.59
N GLN A 360 -15.42 0.50 15.06
CA GLN A 360 -15.94 -0.30 13.96
C GLN A 360 -16.97 -1.32 14.47
N THR A 361 -18.13 -1.39 13.83
CA THR A 361 -19.24 -2.24 14.26
C THR A 361 -19.58 -3.35 13.25
N PHE A 362 -18.79 -3.50 12.19
CA PHE A 362 -19.10 -4.42 11.09
C PHE A 362 -18.85 -5.90 11.41
N ALA A 363 -18.17 -6.22 12.51
CA ALA A 363 -17.87 -7.57 12.94
C ALA A 363 -17.83 -7.67 14.47
N SER A 364 -18.48 -8.68 15.05
CA SER A 364 -18.57 -8.87 16.50
C SER A 364 -17.22 -9.12 17.16
N CYS A 365 -16.29 -9.80 16.47
CA CYS A 365 -14.93 -10.05 16.96
C CYS A 365 -14.11 -8.77 17.22
N LEU A 366 -14.53 -7.62 16.68
CA LEU A 366 -13.87 -6.34 16.93
C LEU A 366 -14.20 -5.77 18.32
N SER A 367 -15.29 -6.24 18.96
CA SER A 367 -15.69 -5.79 20.30
C SER A 367 -14.69 -6.16 21.41
N HIS A 368 -13.77 -7.09 21.13
CA HIS A 368 -12.66 -7.38 22.02
C HIS A 368 -11.66 -6.22 21.99
N GLU A 369 -11.74 -5.34 23.00
CA GLU A 369 -10.79 -4.22 23.14
C GLU A 369 -9.38 -4.69 23.48
N VAL A 370 -9.24 -5.76 24.28
CA VAL A 370 -7.97 -6.37 24.64
C VAL A 370 -7.71 -7.52 23.68
N LEU A 371 -6.55 -7.54 23.04
CA LEU A 371 -6.15 -8.60 22.10
C LEU A 371 -5.57 -9.80 22.86
N ASP A 372 -6.43 -10.50 23.58
CA ASP A 372 -6.12 -11.77 24.25
C ASP A 372 -6.39 -12.98 23.34
N ASP A 373 -6.24 -14.20 23.88
CA ASP A 373 -6.45 -15.42 23.10
C ASP A 373 -7.89 -15.53 22.59
N ALA A 374 -8.90 -15.08 23.35
CA ALA A 374 -10.29 -15.09 22.90
C ALA A 374 -10.52 -14.14 21.72
N ALA A 375 -9.89 -12.96 21.75
CA ALA A 375 -9.88 -12.04 20.62
C ALA A 375 -9.20 -12.67 19.39
N ILE A 376 -8.06 -13.34 19.56
CA ILE A 376 -7.35 -14.04 18.48
C ILE A 376 -8.22 -15.13 17.87
N GLU A 377 -8.91 -15.93 18.68
CA GLU A 377 -9.88 -16.94 18.19
C GLU A 377 -11.00 -16.29 17.37
N GLY A 378 -11.64 -15.26 17.91
CA GLY A 378 -12.76 -14.58 17.25
C GLY A 378 -12.35 -13.93 15.93
N LEU A 379 -11.19 -13.28 15.89
CA LEU A 379 -10.64 -12.68 14.67
C LEU A 379 -10.30 -13.75 13.63
N SER A 380 -9.67 -14.85 14.06
CA SER A 380 -9.32 -15.98 13.18
C SER A 380 -10.57 -16.66 12.61
N ALA A 381 -11.58 -16.92 13.45
CA ALA A 381 -12.85 -17.50 13.05
C ALA A 381 -13.57 -16.63 12.00
N TRP A 382 -13.66 -15.31 12.24
CA TRP A 382 -14.30 -14.38 11.31
C TRP A 382 -13.65 -14.38 9.92
N LEU A 383 -12.32 -14.47 9.86
CA LEU A 383 -11.56 -14.52 8.61
C LEU A 383 -11.81 -15.82 7.82
N THR A 384 -12.21 -16.90 8.49
CA THR A 384 -12.55 -18.19 7.86
C THR A 384 -14.03 -18.33 7.48
N GLU A 385 -14.88 -17.34 7.76
CA GLU A 385 -16.30 -17.44 7.42
C GLU A 385 -16.51 -17.57 5.90
N PRO A 386 -17.27 -18.59 5.46
CA PRO A 386 -17.59 -18.75 4.05
C PRO A 386 -18.53 -17.64 3.59
N VAL A 387 -18.03 -16.75 2.74
CA VAL A 387 -18.82 -15.75 2.01
C VAL A 387 -18.62 -15.93 0.50
N PRO A 388 -19.59 -15.54 -0.34
CA PRO A 388 -19.57 -15.75 -1.80
C PRO A 388 -18.30 -15.23 -2.49
N GLU A 389 -17.69 -14.19 -1.92
CA GLU A 389 -16.36 -13.69 -2.24
C GLU A 389 -15.46 -13.99 -1.03
N GLN A 390 -14.79 -15.15 -1.02
CA GLN A 390 -14.00 -15.64 0.11
C GLN A 390 -13.21 -14.53 0.84
N ARG A 391 -13.54 -14.28 2.12
CA ARG A 391 -12.73 -13.49 3.08
C ARG A 391 -11.37 -14.14 3.38
N SER A 392 -11.14 -15.36 2.90
CA SER A 392 -10.27 -16.36 3.52
C SER A 392 -8.80 -16.33 3.09
N ARG A 393 -8.24 -15.18 2.71
CA ARG A 393 -6.80 -15.09 2.40
C ARG A 393 -6.13 -14.10 3.33
N TYR A 394 -5.66 -14.60 4.48
CA TYR A 394 -4.83 -13.83 5.39
C TYR A 394 -3.50 -13.50 4.71
N ARG A 395 -3.13 -12.22 4.71
CA ARG A 395 -1.83 -11.78 4.19
C ARG A 395 -0.94 -11.36 5.36
N GLY A 396 0.38 -11.50 5.21
CA GLY A 396 1.33 -11.19 6.26
C GLY A 396 1.57 -12.37 7.18
N ILE A 397 1.59 -12.14 8.51
CA ILE A 397 2.05 -13.10 9.52
C ILE A 397 1.44 -14.51 9.34
N GLY A 398 0.16 -14.63 9.06
CA GLY A 398 -0.58 -15.90 9.01
C GLY A 398 -0.35 -16.76 7.76
N ALA A 399 0.52 -16.35 6.84
CA ALA A 399 1.04 -17.21 5.79
C ALA A 399 2.55 -17.50 5.96
N ALA A 400 3.25 -16.90 6.92
CA ALA A 400 4.69 -17.00 7.01
C ALA A 400 5.20 -18.44 7.26
N ILE A 401 6.26 -18.80 6.54
CA ILE A 401 7.02 -20.06 6.65
C ILE A 401 8.55 -19.84 6.63
N MET A 402 9.05 -18.60 6.66
CA MET A 402 10.48 -18.33 6.90
C MET A 402 10.82 -18.61 8.37
N PRO A 403 11.77 -19.53 8.68
CA PRO A 403 12.03 -19.92 10.07
C PRO A 403 12.45 -18.76 10.98
N ASN A 404 13.39 -17.91 10.56
CA ASN A 404 13.77 -16.69 11.30
C ASN A 404 12.55 -15.82 11.62
N PHE A 405 11.63 -15.59 10.67
CA PHE A 405 10.42 -14.80 10.93
C PHE A 405 9.51 -15.47 11.96
N VAL A 406 9.28 -16.79 11.85
CA VAL A 406 8.47 -17.54 12.83
C VAL A 406 9.08 -17.47 14.23
N ASN A 407 10.40 -17.59 14.34
CA ASN A 407 11.12 -17.44 15.60
C ASN A 407 11.00 -16.02 16.16
N GLY A 408 11.13 -15.01 15.30
CA GLY A 408 10.94 -13.61 15.65
C GLY A 408 9.53 -13.30 16.16
N VAL A 409 8.48 -13.88 15.59
CA VAL A 409 7.10 -13.75 16.11
C VAL A 409 6.97 -14.32 17.52
N GLU A 410 7.48 -15.53 17.77
CA GLU A 410 7.43 -16.15 19.11
C GLU A 410 8.25 -15.35 20.13
N ALA A 411 9.46 -14.91 19.76
CA ALA A 411 10.31 -14.10 20.63
C ALA A 411 9.68 -12.72 20.92
N CYS A 412 9.03 -12.10 19.93
CA CYS A 412 8.29 -10.87 20.11
C CYS A 412 7.12 -11.07 21.06
N ARG A 413 6.31 -12.11 20.87
CA ARG A 413 5.18 -12.47 21.74
C ARG A 413 5.64 -12.64 23.19
N ALA A 414 6.75 -13.36 23.41
CA ALA A 414 7.36 -13.52 24.72
C ALA A 414 7.85 -12.19 25.31
N GLY A 415 8.45 -11.32 24.48
CA GLY A 415 8.90 -9.99 24.87
C GLY A 415 7.77 -9.05 25.33
N PHE A 416 6.54 -9.29 24.90
CA PHE A 416 5.34 -8.60 25.37
C PHE A 416 4.58 -9.36 26.47
N GLY A 417 5.21 -10.37 27.09
CA GLY A 417 4.67 -11.08 28.26
C GLY A 417 3.66 -12.19 27.93
N GLY A 418 3.58 -12.63 26.67
CA GLY A 418 2.77 -13.78 26.29
C GLY A 418 3.53 -15.10 26.30
N GLU A 419 2.81 -16.20 26.44
CA GLU A 419 3.36 -17.54 26.26
C GLU A 419 3.63 -17.86 24.78
N PRO A 420 4.64 -18.70 24.46
CA PRO A 420 4.83 -19.24 23.11
C PRO A 420 3.55 -19.92 22.61
N GLY A 421 3.16 -19.64 21.37
CA GLY A 421 1.87 -20.10 20.87
C GLY A 421 1.60 -19.83 19.40
N TYR A 422 2.44 -19.03 18.74
CA TYR A 422 2.24 -18.69 17.35
C TYR A 422 2.27 -19.93 16.43
N ARG A 423 3.23 -20.85 16.65
CA ARG A 423 3.31 -22.11 15.90
C ARG A 423 2.06 -22.97 16.07
N ALA A 424 1.51 -23.02 17.29
CA ALA A 424 0.31 -23.76 17.60
C ALA A 424 -0.93 -23.17 16.92
N TRP A 425 -1.10 -21.85 17.06
CA TRP A 425 -2.13 -21.09 16.37
C TRP A 425 -2.05 -21.29 14.86
N ARG A 426 -0.86 -21.16 14.28
CA ARG A 426 -0.62 -21.23 12.84
C ARG A 426 -0.94 -22.61 12.25
N ALA A 427 -0.62 -23.67 13.00
CA ALA A 427 -0.94 -25.04 12.60
C ALA A 427 -2.44 -25.32 12.67
N ARG A 428 -3.12 -24.82 13.70
CA ARG A 428 -4.58 -24.97 13.87
C ARG A 428 -5.36 -24.17 12.82
N TRP A 429 -4.92 -22.94 12.53
CA TRP A 429 -5.56 -22.03 11.58
C TRP A 429 -4.91 -22.05 10.20
N PHE A 430 -4.35 -23.18 9.77
CA PHE A 430 -3.66 -23.26 8.47
C PHE A 430 -4.59 -22.99 7.28
N VAL A 431 -5.91 -23.16 7.44
CA VAL A 431 -6.93 -22.72 6.49
C VAL A 431 -6.88 -21.22 6.13
N LEU A 432 -6.24 -20.38 6.96
CA LEU A 432 -6.00 -18.95 6.67
C LEU A 432 -4.83 -18.70 5.71
N ASP A 433 -4.01 -19.72 5.42
CA ASP A 433 -2.85 -19.60 4.55
C ASP A 433 -3.27 -19.25 3.11
N LYS A 434 -2.79 -18.10 2.62
CA LYS A 434 -3.00 -17.62 1.26
C LYS A 434 -2.64 -18.66 0.18
N TYR A 435 -1.66 -19.51 0.46
CA TYR A 435 -1.11 -20.54 -0.41
C TYR A 435 -1.51 -21.96 0.02
N GLY A 436 -2.40 -22.11 1.02
CA GLY A 436 -2.73 -23.41 1.62
C GLY A 436 -3.28 -24.46 0.65
N SER A 437 -3.79 -24.04 -0.51
CA SER A 437 -4.25 -24.92 -1.59
C SER A 437 -3.15 -25.39 -2.56
N GLU A 438 -1.94 -24.83 -2.49
CA GLU A 438 -0.83 -25.21 -3.38
C GLU A 438 -0.23 -26.56 -2.99
N SER A 439 0.18 -27.34 -3.99
CA SER A 439 0.90 -28.59 -3.75
C SER A 439 2.23 -28.30 -3.03
N ALA A 440 2.62 -29.19 -2.12
CA ALA A 440 3.78 -29.05 -1.23
C ALA A 440 3.70 -27.97 -0.12
N ARG A 441 2.76 -27.01 -0.19
CA ARG A 441 2.63 -25.95 0.82
C ARG A 441 2.49 -26.49 2.24
N ARG A 442 1.59 -27.48 2.39
CA ARG A 442 1.31 -28.13 3.67
C ARG A 442 2.58 -28.70 4.32
N GLY A 443 3.35 -29.50 3.56
CA GLY A 443 4.57 -30.13 4.07
C GLY A 443 5.67 -29.10 4.41
N ALA A 444 5.77 -28.02 3.65
CA ALA A 444 6.66 -26.91 4.00
C ALA A 444 6.27 -26.26 5.33
N ALA A 445 4.99 -25.94 5.52
CA ALA A 445 4.49 -25.39 6.78
C ALA A 445 4.70 -26.36 7.96
N GLU A 446 4.37 -27.64 7.80
CA GLU A 446 4.55 -28.66 8.86
C GLU A 446 6.02 -28.78 9.32
N ARG A 447 6.98 -28.75 8.36
CA ARG A 447 8.41 -28.75 8.67
C ARG A 447 8.84 -27.53 9.47
N VAL A 448 8.44 -26.34 9.00
CA VAL A 448 8.84 -25.08 9.65
C VAL A 448 8.20 -24.97 11.02
N LEU A 449 6.93 -25.33 11.17
CA LEU A 449 6.17 -25.23 12.42
C LEU A 449 6.53 -26.35 13.42
N GLY A 450 7.11 -27.45 12.95
CA GLY A 450 7.43 -28.64 13.75
C GLY A 450 6.19 -29.40 14.22
N ARG A 451 5.05 -29.28 13.51
CA ARG A 451 3.77 -29.92 13.88
C ARG A 451 2.83 -30.08 12.69
N PRO A 452 1.93 -31.07 12.71
CA PRO A 452 0.89 -31.24 11.70
C PRO A 452 -0.03 -30.01 11.63
N VAL A 453 -0.50 -29.68 10.42
CA VAL A 453 -1.44 -28.55 10.21
C VAL A 453 -2.85 -29.02 9.87
N SER A 454 -3.86 -28.22 10.25
CA SER A 454 -5.28 -28.46 9.95
C SER A 454 -5.73 -27.69 8.72
N VAL A 455 -6.31 -28.39 7.75
CA VAL A 455 -7.00 -27.77 6.60
C VAL A 455 -8.48 -27.51 6.89
N GLU A 456 -8.99 -28.01 8.00
CA GLU A 456 -10.36 -27.80 8.45
C GLU A 456 -10.44 -26.58 9.36
N ARG A 457 -11.57 -25.87 9.28
CA ARG A 457 -11.87 -24.77 10.19
C ARG A 457 -11.96 -25.35 11.61
N PRO A 458 -11.19 -24.82 12.58
CA PRO A 458 -11.39 -25.12 13.99
C PRO A 458 -12.77 -24.58 14.38
N VAL A 459 -13.71 -25.48 14.66
CA VAL A 459 -15.06 -25.13 15.13
C VAL A 459 -15.07 -25.01 16.63
#